data_AF-A0AAP0FEM2-F1
#
_entry.id   AF-A0AAP0FEM2-F1
#
_cell.length_a   1.000
_cell.length_b   1.000
_cell.length_c   1.000
_cell.angle_alpha   90.00
_cell.angle_beta   90.00
_cell.angle_gamma   90.00
#
_symmetry.space_group_name_H-M   'P 1'
#
loop_
_entity.id
_entity.type
_entity.pdbx_description
1 polymer ?
#
loop_
_entity_poly.entity_id
_entity_poly.type
_entity_poly.pdbx_seq_one_letter_code
_entity_poly.pdbx_strand_id
1 'polypeptide(L)' 'MLYGSECWAVKQQQLHKVNVAEMRMLRWMCGKTRKDRIRNIEIQRQVGVAPIDTKIREGRLR' A
#
# COMPACT_ATOMS: atom_id res chain seq x y z
N MET A 1 0.47 -11.61 29.58
CA MET A 1 0.23 -10.16 29.39
C MET A 1 0.63 -9.79 27.97
N LEU A 2 -0.35 -9.69 27.06
CA LEU A 2 -0.14 -9.59 25.60
C LEU A 2 -0.65 -8.27 25.00
N TYR A 3 -0.72 -7.21 25.81
CA TYR A 3 -1.42 -5.97 25.43
C TYR A 3 -0.63 -5.08 24.43
N GLY A 4 0.66 -5.37 24.22
CA GLY A 4 1.51 -4.57 23.34
C GLY A 4 1.51 -5.01 21.86
N SER A 5 1.31 -6.31 21.59
CA SER A 5 1.44 -6.86 20.24
C SER A 5 0.19 -6.71 19.38
N GLU A 6 -1.01 -6.70 19.99
CA GLU A 6 -2.29 -6.61 19.28
C GLU A 6 -2.45 -5.26 18.57
N CYS A 7 -2.10 -4.16 19.24
CA CYS A 7 -2.18 -2.81 18.68
C CYS A 7 -1.28 -2.60 17.45
N TRP A 8 -0.11 -3.24 17.40
CA TRP A 8 0.80 -3.15 16.26
C TRP A 8 0.33 -4.02 15.09
N ALA A 9 -0.11 -5.25 15.37
CA ALA A 9 -0.62 -6.17 14.36
C ALA A 9 -1.86 -5.61 13.64
N VAL A 10 -2.80 -5.00 14.37
CA VAL A 10 -3.99 -4.37 13.77
C VAL A 10 -3.59 -3.22 12.83
N LYS A 11 -2.63 -2.37 13.23
CA LYS A 11 -2.14 -1.27 12.38
C LYS A 11 -1.47 -1.78 11.10
N GLN A 12 -0.63 -2.82 11.19
CA GLN A 12 -0.01 -3.43 10.00
C GLN A 12 -1.05 -4.02 9.04
N GLN A 13 -2.10 -4.65 9.58
CA GLN A 13 -3.19 -5.16 8.75
C GLN A 13 -3.95 -4.03 8.05
N GLN A 14 -4.15 -2.88 8.70
CA GLN A 14 -4.75 -1.71 8.09
C GLN A 14 -3.87 -1.12 6.98
N LEU A 15 -2.56 -0.98 7.21
CA LEU A 15 -1.60 -0.52 6.17
C LEU A 15 -1.63 -1.45 4.94
N HIS A 16 -1.66 -2.75 5.18
CA HIS A 16 -1.75 -3.74 4.10
C HIS A 16 -3.03 -3.56 3.29
N LYS A 17 -4.19 -3.37 3.95
CA LYS A 17 -5.47 -3.12 3.26
C LYS A 17 -5.42 -1.85 2.41
N VAL A 18 -4.82 -0.78 2.91
CA VAL A 18 -4.65 0.48 2.16
C VAL A 18 -3.75 0.28 0.94
N ASN A 19 -2.63 -0.42 1.08
CA ASN A 19 -1.72 -0.72 -0.03
C ASN A 19 -2.42 -1.58 -1.11
N VAL A 20 -3.21 -2.58 -0.72
CA VAL A 20 -4.00 -3.39 -1.66
C VAL A 20 -5.03 -2.53 -2.41
N ALA A 21 -5.72 -1.63 -1.71
CA ALA A 21 -6.67 -0.70 -2.33
C ALA A 21 -5.98 0.25 -3.32
N GLU A 22 -4.85 0.85 -2.94
CA GLU A 22 -4.04 1.71 -3.79
C GLU A 22 -3.60 0.98 -5.05
N MET A 23 -2.99 -0.21 -4.92
CA MET A 23 -2.52 -0.98 -6.07
C MET A 23 -3.66 -1.37 -7.00
N ARG A 24 -4.85 -1.66 -6.46
CA ARG A 24 -6.04 -1.95 -7.27
C ARG A 24 -6.48 -0.72 -8.06
N MET A 25 -6.46 0.47 -7.45
CA MET A 25 -6.80 1.73 -8.13
C MET A 25 -5.78 2.10 -9.20
N LEU A 26 -4.48 2.04 -8.90
CA LEU A 26 -3.41 2.33 -9.86
C LEU A 26 -3.48 1.40 -11.08
N ARG A 27 -3.71 0.10 -10.85
CA ARG A 27 -3.90 -0.88 -11.91
C ARG A 27 -5.11 -0.54 -12.78
N TRP A 28 -6.23 -0.17 -12.16
CA TRP A 28 -7.44 0.19 -12.89
C TRP A 28 -7.23 1.45 -13.75
N MET A 29 -6.60 2.49 -13.20
CA MET A 29 -6.26 3.70 -13.96
C MET A 29 -5.33 3.44 -15.14
N CYS A 30 -4.33 2.56 -14.98
CA CYS A 30 -3.41 2.20 -16.04
C CYS A 30 -3.94 1.12 -17.01
N GLY A 31 -5.18 0.65 -16.81
CA GLY A 31 -5.77 -0.46 -17.58
C GLY A 31 -5.03 -1.79 -17.41
N LYS A 32 -4.22 -1.96 -16.36
CA LYS A 32 -3.41 -3.15 -16.13
C LYS A 32 -4.20 -4.21 -15.37
N THR A 33 -4.16 -5.44 -15.88
CA THR A 33 -4.86 -6.57 -15.28
C THR A 33 -3.88 -7.48 -14.53
N ARG A 34 -4.40 -8.47 -13.80
CA ARG A 34 -3.54 -9.50 -13.19
C ARG A 34 -2.82 -10.38 -14.22
N LYS A 35 -3.27 -10.41 -15.48
CA LYS A 35 -2.63 -11.17 -16.55
C LYS A 35 -1.29 -10.57 -16.99
N ASP A 36 -1.13 -9.25 -16.85
CA ASP A 36 0.08 -8.56 -17.30
C ASP A 36 1.30 -8.91 -16.44
N ARG A 37 1.09 -9.48 -15.24
CA ARG A 37 2.15 -9.87 -14.29
C ARG A 37 3.17 -8.74 -14.00
N ILE A 38 2.74 -7.49 -14.17
CA ILE A 38 3.57 -6.32 -13.92
C ILE A 38 3.78 -6.17 -12.41
N ARG A 39 5.03 -5.89 -12.02
CA ARG A 39 5.43 -5.63 -10.64
C ARG A 39 4.78 -4.32 -10.16
N ASN A 40 4.34 -4.29 -8.91
CA ASN A 40 3.70 -3.11 -8.32
C ASN A 40 4.59 -1.85 -8.38
N ILE A 41 5.91 -2.02 -8.22
CA ILE A 41 6.89 -0.93 -8.32
C ILE A 41 6.87 -0.29 -9.71
N GLU A 42 6.71 -1.08 -10.77
CA GLU A 42 6.67 -0.56 -12.14
C GLU A 42 5.38 0.24 -12.40
N ILE A 43 4.26 -0.22 -11.84
CA ILE A 43 2.97 0.51 -11.91
C ILE A 43 3.07 1.83 -11.15
N GLN A 44 3.66 1.82 -9.94
CA GLN A 44 3.90 3.04 -9.15
C GLN A 44 4.81 4.02 -9.89
N ARG A 45 5.90 3.53 -10.49
CA ARG A 45 6.83 4.33 -11.29
C ARG A 45 6.16 4.94 -12.52
N GLN A 46 5.31 4.17 -13.20
CA GLN A 46 4.57 4.64 -14.38
C GLN A 46 3.59 5.78 -14.03
N VAL A 47 2.94 5.72 -12.87
CA VAL A 47 2.03 6.78 -12.40
C VAL A 47 2.79 7.93 -11.69
N GLY A 48 4.06 7.73 -11.35
CA GLY A 48 4.86 8.71 -10.59
C GLY A 48 4.43 8.83 -9.12
N VAL A 49 3.80 7.80 -8.56
CA VAL A 49 3.29 7.80 -7.19
C VAL A 49 4.31 7.15 -6.26
N ALA A 50 4.74 7.90 -5.23
CA ALA A 50 5.53 7.34 -4.14
C ALA A 50 4.72 6.30 -3.36
N PRO A 51 5.33 5.20 -2.89
CA PRO A 51 4.62 4.13 -2.19
C PRO A 51 3.89 4.66 -0.95
N ILE A 52 2.62 4.26 -0.76
CA ILE A 52 1.81 4.78 0.34
C ILE A 52 2.38 4.48 1.73
N ASP A 53 3.24 3.47 1.85
CA ASP A 53 3.96 3.15 3.08
C ASP A 53 4.82 4.34 3.57
N THR A 54 5.50 5.04 2.64
CA THR A 54 6.29 6.23 2.99
C THR A 54 5.38 7.39 3.39
N LYS A 55 4.27 7.60 2.68
CA LYS A 55 3.29 8.67 3.01
C LYS A 55 2.62 8.45 4.36
N ILE A 56 2.26 7.22 4.71
CA ILE A 56 1.64 6.94 6.01
C ILE A 56 2.69 7.08 7.14
N ARG A 57 3.95 6.75 6.86
CA ARG A 57 5.05 6.97 7.80
C ARG A 57 5.38 8.46 8.00
N GLU A 58 5.25 9.27 6.95
CA GLU A 58 5.40 10.74 7.01
C GLU A 58 4.20 11.42 7.70
N GLY A 59 2.98 10.92 7.45
CA GLY A 59 1.74 11.41 8.06
C GLY A 59 1.55 10.98 9.52
N ARG A 60 2.42 10.12 10.06
CA ARG A 60 2.49 9.87 11.50
C ARG A 60 3.05 11.12 12.16
N LEU A 61 2.15 11.95 12.68
CA LEU A 61 2.48 12.96 13.69
C LEU A 61 3.26 12.27 14.81
N ARG A 62 4.45 12.81 15.06
CA ARG A 62 5.40 12.30 16.06
C ARG A 62 4.91 12.60 17.47
#